data_AF-A0A2J6RAR1-F1
#
_entry.id   AF-A0A2J6RAR1-F1
#
_cell.length_a   1.000
_cell.length_b   1.000
_cell.length_c   1.000
_cell.angle_alpha   90.00
_cell.angle_beta   90.00
_cell.angle_gamma   90.00
#
_symmetry.space_group_name_H-M   'P 1'
#
loop_
_entity.id
_entity.type
_entity.pdbx_description
1 polymer ?
#
loop_
_entity_poly.entity_id
_entity_poly.type
_entity_poly.pdbx_seq_one_letter_code
_entity_poly.pdbx_strand_id
1 'polypeptide(L)'
;MPPPASPSGLGSRPTTPADNSNAIPDSADHEPDLPLTMASSMIITHLPRDAAKALSSATDFPKPKVTVHFKAVGSAPELKRKLSQVSSTQRFEVVVSYLRRALKVGDMDSVFLYVNSSFAPALDEIVGNLHRCFKDSKDQLIVTYSMTPAFG
;
A
#
# COMPACT_ATOMS: atom_id res chain seq x y z
N MET A 1 87.59 -3.01 -20.39
CA MET A 1 87.30 -1.61 -20.80
C MET A 1 86.00 -1.17 -20.15
N PRO A 2 86.02 -0.21 -19.22
CA PRO A 2 84.91 0.70 -18.86
C PRO A 2 85.08 2.05 -19.63
N PRO A 3 84.31 3.16 -19.43
CA PRO A 3 82.92 3.43 -18.97
C PRO A 3 82.19 4.38 -20.02
N PRO A 4 81.35 5.42 -19.73
CA PRO A 4 80.43 5.77 -18.61
C PRO A 4 79.01 6.37 -18.98
N ALA A 5 78.15 6.42 -17.95
CA ALA A 5 77.24 7.51 -17.49
C ALA A 5 75.82 7.80 -18.09
N SER A 6 74.88 7.90 -17.12
CA SER A 6 73.47 8.32 -17.13
C SER A 6 73.20 9.81 -17.47
N PRO A 7 71.93 10.25 -17.55
CA PRO A 7 71.35 10.99 -16.40
C PRO A 7 69.84 10.82 -16.12
N SER A 8 69.54 11.12 -14.86
CA SER A 8 68.33 11.45 -14.08
C SER A 8 67.04 12.00 -14.74
N GLY A 9 65.88 11.70 -14.12
CA GLY A 9 64.90 12.74 -13.77
C GLY A 9 63.40 12.44 -13.83
N LEU A 10 62.70 12.75 -12.72
CA LEU A 10 61.25 13.02 -12.53
C LEU A 10 60.29 11.82 -12.67
N GLY A 11 59.32 11.53 -11.78
CA GLY A 11 58.63 12.35 -10.79
C GLY A 11 57.11 12.26 -11.03
N SER A 12 56.35 11.97 -9.97
CA SER A 12 54.93 12.36 -9.77
C SER A 12 53.80 11.50 -10.36
N ARG A 13 53.12 10.75 -9.49
CA ARG A 13 51.63 10.66 -9.45
C ARG A 13 51.13 12.04 -8.95
N PRO A 14 50.03 12.66 -9.43
CA PRO A 14 48.64 12.15 -9.44
C PRO A 14 47.83 12.61 -10.68
N THR A 15 46.60 12.13 -10.94
CA THR A 15 45.36 12.88 -10.61
C THR A 15 44.12 11.95 -10.61
N THR A 16 43.37 11.97 -9.51
CA THR A 16 41.89 11.92 -9.52
C THR A 16 41.44 13.36 -9.26
N PRO A 17 40.44 13.91 -9.98
CA PRO A 17 39.00 13.77 -9.61
C PRO A 17 38.12 13.69 -10.89
N ALA A 18 36.84 13.32 -10.94
CA ALA A 18 35.66 13.72 -10.19
C ALA A 18 34.52 12.76 -10.63
N ASP A 19 33.76 12.23 -9.68
CA ASP A 19 32.37 12.61 -9.44
C ASP A 19 31.36 12.05 -10.47
N ASN A 20 30.78 10.89 -10.13
CA ASN A 20 29.36 10.72 -10.38
C ASN A 20 28.74 10.08 -9.12
N SER A 21 28.56 10.94 -8.13
CA SER A 21 27.83 10.67 -6.90
C SER A 21 26.31 10.56 -7.17
N ASN A 22 25.86 9.44 -7.75
CA ASN A 22 24.47 9.00 -7.58
C ASN A 22 24.25 7.49 -7.74
N ALA A 23 25.24 6.67 -7.35
CA ALA A 23 24.97 5.26 -7.12
C ALA A 23 24.41 5.13 -5.70
N ILE A 24 23.16 4.68 -5.59
CA ILE A 24 22.51 4.38 -4.31
C ILE A 24 23.46 3.46 -3.54
N PRO A 25 23.92 3.83 -2.33
CA PRO A 25 24.65 2.90 -1.49
C PRO A 25 23.66 1.81 -1.09
N ASP A 26 23.84 0.62 -1.68
CA ASP A 26 23.17 -0.60 -1.24
C ASP A 26 23.72 -0.97 0.14
N SER A 27 23.18 -0.34 1.17
CA SER A 27 23.34 -0.76 2.55
C SER A 27 22.49 -2.00 2.77
N ALA A 28 22.92 -3.11 2.18
CA ALA A 28 22.40 -4.46 2.41
C ALA A 28 22.89 -5.01 3.76
N ASP A 29 22.76 -4.23 4.83
CA ASP A 29 23.00 -4.64 6.22
C ASP A 29 21.70 -4.46 7.04
N HIS A 30 20.58 -5.00 6.54
CA HIS A 30 19.52 -5.51 7.39
C HIS A 30 18.60 -6.47 6.64
N GLU A 31 19.14 -7.60 6.17
CA GLU A 31 18.32 -8.81 6.11
C GLU A 31 18.14 -9.27 7.56
N PRO A 32 16.94 -9.17 8.18
CA PRO A 32 16.62 -10.12 9.23
C PRO A 32 16.52 -11.47 8.51
N ASP A 33 17.62 -12.21 8.43
CA ASP A 33 17.63 -13.64 8.18
C ASP A 33 16.98 -14.31 9.40
N LEU A 34 15.68 -14.06 9.55
CA LEU A 34 14.83 -14.76 10.48
C LEU A 34 14.34 -15.94 9.66
N PRO A 35 14.96 -17.12 9.78
CA PRO A 35 14.44 -18.28 9.10
C PRO A 35 12.99 -18.43 9.57
N LEU A 36 12.01 -18.55 8.66
CA LEU A 36 10.61 -18.90 9.00
C LEU A 36 10.54 -20.35 9.50
N THR A 37 11.41 -20.69 10.45
CA THR A 37 11.40 -21.88 11.25
C THR A 37 10.35 -21.70 12.33
N MET A 38 9.75 -22.81 12.76
CA MET A 38 8.83 -22.82 13.90
C MET A 38 9.44 -22.24 15.19
N ALA A 39 10.77 -22.12 15.27
CA ALA A 39 11.47 -21.45 16.37
C ALA A 39 11.23 -19.94 16.39
N SER A 40 11.02 -19.30 15.25
CA SER A 40 10.68 -17.87 15.15
C SER A 40 9.33 -17.55 15.81
N SER A 41 8.40 -18.52 15.87
CA SER A 41 7.15 -18.37 16.62
C SER A 41 7.38 -18.21 18.13
N MET A 42 8.43 -18.82 18.70
CA MET A 42 8.75 -18.67 20.12
C MET A 42 9.30 -17.28 20.44
N ILE A 43 10.02 -16.66 19.51
CA ILE A 43 10.56 -15.31 19.65
C ILE A 43 9.42 -14.28 19.58
N ILE A 44 8.43 -14.49 18.69
CA ILE A 44 7.23 -13.64 18.60
C ILE A 44 6.42 -13.70 19.90
N THR A 45 6.28 -14.86 20.55
CA THR A 45 5.58 -14.96 21.85
C THR A 45 6.27 -14.24 23.00
N HIS A 46 7.59 -14.02 22.92
CA HIS A 46 8.39 -13.36 23.95
C HIS A 46 8.79 -11.93 23.59
N LEU A 47 8.05 -11.31 22.67
CA LEU A 47 8.32 -9.96 22.21
C LEU A 47 8.13 -8.95 23.37
N PRO A 48 9.09 -8.03 23.60
CA PRO A 48 8.97 -7.00 24.64
C PRO A 48 7.69 -6.17 24.46
N ARG A 49 7.13 -5.71 25.60
CA ARG A 49 5.82 -5.04 25.68
C ARG A 49 5.66 -3.88 24.70
N ASP A 50 6.74 -3.17 24.38
CA ASP A 50 6.71 -2.04 23.44
C ASP A 50 6.40 -2.47 22.00
N ALA A 51 6.96 -3.59 21.54
CA ALA A 51 6.71 -4.07 20.20
C ALA A 51 5.33 -4.78 20.10
N ALA A 52 4.84 -5.40 21.17
CA ALA A 52 3.45 -5.88 21.25
C ALA A 52 2.43 -4.72 21.25
N LYS A 53 2.76 -3.60 21.91
CA LYS A 53 1.96 -2.38 21.92
C LYS A 53 1.95 -1.70 20.54
N ALA A 54 3.09 -1.63 19.88
CA ALA A 54 3.20 -1.14 18.50
C ALA A 54 2.35 -1.97 17.53
N LEU A 55 2.39 -3.31 17.65
CA LEU A 55 1.57 -4.21 16.84
C LEU A 55 0.06 -4.01 17.09
N SER A 56 -0.34 -3.84 18.35
CA SER A 56 -1.74 -3.54 18.70
C SER A 56 -2.19 -2.21 18.11
N SER A 57 -1.34 -1.18 18.16
CA SER A 57 -1.61 0.13 17.56
C SER A 57 -1.63 0.14 16.03
N ALA A 58 -1.00 -0.84 15.38
CA ALA A 58 -1.05 -0.98 13.92
C ALA A 58 -2.45 -1.40 13.43
N THR A 59 -3.22 -2.06 14.28
CA THR A 59 -4.63 -2.44 14.01
C THR A 59 -5.62 -1.34 14.38
N ASP A 60 -5.16 -0.30 15.09
CA ASP A 60 -6.01 0.81 15.51
C ASP A 60 -6.22 1.78 14.34
N PHE A 61 -7.49 1.98 14.00
CA PHE A 61 -7.86 2.95 12.98
C PHE A 61 -8.09 4.31 13.65
N PRO A 62 -7.31 5.36 13.31
CA PRO A 62 -7.41 6.67 13.96
C PRO A 62 -8.78 7.34 13.76
N LYS A 63 -9.52 6.92 12.73
CA LYS A 63 -10.91 7.31 12.50
C LYS A 63 -11.78 6.05 12.66
N PRO A 64 -12.73 6.01 13.61
CA PRO A 64 -13.62 4.85 13.78
C PRO A 64 -14.62 4.73 12.62
N LYS A 65 -14.89 5.83 11.92
CA LYS A 65 -15.76 5.88 10.75
C LYS A 65 -15.02 6.51 9.58
N VAL A 66 -15.17 5.91 8.42
CA VAL A 66 -14.60 6.36 7.14
C VAL A 66 -15.72 6.83 6.22
N THR A 67 -15.44 7.90 5.48
CA THR A 67 -16.37 8.45 4.50
C THR A 67 -16.14 7.76 3.16
N VAL A 68 -17.17 7.08 2.66
CA VAL A 68 -17.17 6.41 1.36
C VAL A 68 -18.01 7.22 0.38
N HIS A 69 -17.42 7.55 -0.78
CA HIS A 69 -18.06 8.28 -1.87
C HIS A 69 -18.41 7.31 -2.99
N PHE A 70 -19.70 7.05 -3.19
CA PHE A 70 -20.22 6.19 -4.25
C PHE A 70 -20.40 6.96 -5.55
N LYS A 71 -19.73 6.51 -6.61
CA LYS A 71 -19.83 7.07 -7.96
C LYS A 71 -20.44 6.05 -8.92
N ALA A 72 -21.56 6.40 -9.55
CA ALA A 72 -22.13 5.60 -10.62
C ALA A 72 -21.26 5.71 -11.88
N VAL A 73 -21.04 4.59 -12.56
CA VAL A 73 -20.36 4.55 -13.86
C VAL A 73 -21.18 3.73 -14.86
N GLY A 74 -21.19 4.20 -16.11
CA GLY A 74 -21.96 3.61 -17.20
C GLY A 74 -23.46 3.81 -17.02
N SER A 75 -24.24 2.75 -17.23
CA SER A 75 -25.70 2.78 -17.13
C SER A 75 -26.22 2.46 -15.72
N ALA A 76 -25.39 2.57 -14.68
CA ALA A 76 -25.79 2.28 -13.31
C ALA A 76 -26.69 3.40 -12.73
N PRO A 77 -27.78 3.06 -11.99
CA PRO A 77 -28.63 4.04 -11.33
C PRO A 77 -27.88 4.89 -10.29
N GLU A 78 -28.09 6.21 -10.28
CA GLU A 78 -27.46 7.07 -9.27
C GLU A 78 -28.06 6.90 -7.87
N LEU A 79 -27.18 6.82 -6.86
CA LEU A 79 -27.56 6.80 -5.45
C LEU A 79 -28.03 8.17 -4.96
N LYS A 80 -29.14 8.19 -4.19
CA LYS A 80 -29.63 9.41 -3.51
C LYS A 80 -28.61 10.00 -2.54
N ARG A 81 -27.81 9.15 -1.87
CA ARG A 81 -26.75 9.57 -0.95
C ARG A 81 -25.40 9.08 -1.48
N LYS A 82 -24.68 9.96 -2.19
CA LYS A 82 -23.35 9.66 -2.75
C LYS A 82 -22.29 9.50 -1.65
N LEU A 83 -22.43 10.15 -0.51
CA LEU A 83 -21.54 9.98 0.64
C LEU A 83 -22.23 9.16 1.73
N SER A 84 -21.57 8.11 2.20
CA SER A 84 -21.98 7.33 3.36
C SER A 84 -20.83 7.13 4.34
N GLN A 85 -21.14 7.02 5.62
CA GLN A 85 -20.16 6.69 6.64
C GLN A 85 -20.25 5.21 6.99
N VAL A 86 -19.11 4.55 6.97
CA VAL A 86 -18.97 3.11 7.29
C VAL A 86 -17.96 2.96 8.42
N SER A 87 -18.16 1.97 9.29
CA SER A 87 -17.17 1.65 10.33
C SER A 87 -15.88 1.18 9.69
N SER A 88 -14.74 1.66 10.19
CA SER A 88 -13.42 1.29 9.67
C SER A 88 -13.11 -0.19 9.85
N THR A 89 -13.71 -0.85 10.85
CA THR A 89 -13.54 -2.29 11.12
C THR A 89 -14.41 -3.18 10.24
N GLN A 90 -15.33 -2.61 9.46
CA GLN A 90 -16.23 -3.38 8.63
C GLN A 90 -15.51 -3.92 7.39
N ARG A 91 -15.93 -5.10 6.94
CA ARG A 91 -15.53 -5.69 5.65
C ARG A 91 -16.21 -5.03 4.46
N PHE A 92 -15.59 -5.11 3.29
CA PHE A 92 -16.11 -4.56 2.05
C PHE A 92 -17.41 -5.25 1.58
N GLU A 93 -17.65 -6.50 1.96
CA GLU A 93 -18.91 -7.22 1.69
C GLU A 93 -20.16 -6.45 2.14
N VAL A 94 -20.07 -5.72 3.26
CA VAL A 94 -21.19 -4.95 3.79
C VAL A 94 -21.45 -3.71 2.94
N VAL A 95 -20.40 -3.14 2.34
CA VAL A 95 -20.51 -2.04 1.38
C VAL A 95 -21.25 -2.51 0.12
N VAL A 96 -20.91 -3.70 -0.38
CA VAL A 96 -21.59 -4.32 -1.53
C VAL A 96 -23.07 -4.58 -1.21
N SER A 97 -23.35 -5.19 -0.05
CA SER A 97 -24.71 -5.50 0.39
C SER A 97 -25.56 -4.24 0.60
N TYR A 98 -24.96 -3.20 1.21
CA TYR A 98 -25.58 -1.89 1.36
C TYR A 98 -25.94 -1.28 0.01
N LEU A 99 -25.02 -1.34 -0.96
CA LEU A 99 -25.22 -0.80 -2.29
C LEU A 99 -26.36 -1.55 -3.01
N ARG A 100 -26.38 -2.87 -2.99
CA ARG A 100 -27.48 -3.68 -3.56
C ARG A 100 -28.84 -3.27 -3.01
N ARG A 101 -28.94 -3.14 -1.68
CA ARG A 101 -30.17 -2.69 -1.01
C ARG A 101 -30.55 -1.25 -1.34
N ALA A 102 -29.56 -0.36 -1.49
CA ALA A 102 -29.79 1.04 -1.80
C ALA A 102 -30.29 1.27 -3.23
N LEU A 103 -29.77 0.51 -4.21
CA LEU A 103 -30.24 0.57 -5.60
C LEU A 103 -31.50 -0.27 -5.87
N LYS A 104 -31.90 -1.16 -4.93
CA LYS A 104 -32.98 -2.15 -5.12
C LYS A 104 -32.72 -3.09 -6.30
N VAL A 105 -31.46 -3.46 -6.50
CA VAL A 105 -31.07 -4.45 -7.52
C VAL A 105 -31.52 -5.84 -7.07
N GLY A 106 -31.95 -6.69 -8.01
CA GLY A 106 -32.38 -8.05 -7.69
C GLY A 106 -31.19 -8.94 -7.31
N ASP A 107 -31.45 -10.07 -6.66
CA ASP A 107 -30.39 -11.03 -6.27
C ASP A 107 -29.66 -11.64 -7.48
N MET A 108 -30.33 -11.64 -8.64
CA MET A 108 -29.81 -12.11 -9.93
C MET A 108 -28.89 -11.10 -10.62
N ASP A 109 -28.94 -9.83 -10.23
CA ASP A 109 -28.18 -8.78 -10.89
C ASP A 109 -26.75 -8.71 -10.34
N SER A 110 -25.80 -8.62 -11.27
CA SER A 110 -24.40 -8.46 -10.93
C SER A 110 -24.07 -6.98 -10.70
N VAL A 111 -23.38 -6.69 -9.60
CA VAL A 111 -22.90 -5.35 -9.27
C VAL A 111 -21.40 -5.43 -9.06
N PHE A 112 -20.66 -4.65 -9.83
CA PHE A 112 -19.22 -4.56 -9.77
C PHE A 112 -18.83 -3.26 -9.05
N LEU A 113 -17.94 -3.36 -8.07
CA LEU A 113 -17.46 -2.23 -7.30
C LEU A 113 -15.95 -2.13 -7.46
N TYR A 114 -15.48 -0.90 -7.68
CA TYR A 114 -14.09 -0.58 -7.90
C TYR A 114 -13.67 0.56 -6.96
N VAL A 115 -12.50 0.44 -6.35
CA VAL A 115 -11.89 1.54 -5.59
C VAL A 115 -11.15 2.44 -6.56
N ASN A 116 -11.41 3.75 -6.48
CA ASN A 116 -10.81 4.78 -7.33
C ASN A 116 -10.90 4.50 -8.84
N SER A 117 -11.90 3.72 -9.29
CA SER A 117 -12.05 3.27 -10.69
C SER A 117 -10.85 2.49 -11.25
N SER A 118 -10.08 1.81 -10.38
CA SER A 118 -8.85 1.12 -10.79
C SER A 118 -8.94 -0.39 -10.55
N PHE A 119 -9.32 -0.82 -9.35
CA PHE A 119 -9.32 -2.24 -8.99
C PHE A 119 -10.54 -2.60 -8.15
N ALA A 120 -10.96 -3.86 -8.19
CA ALA A 120 -12.02 -4.41 -7.35
C ALA A 120 -11.40 -5.05 -6.10
N PRO A 121 -11.63 -4.50 -4.89
CA PRO A 121 -11.11 -5.09 -3.66
C PRO A 121 -11.82 -6.41 -3.34
N ALA A 122 -11.16 -7.26 -2.56
CA ALA A 122 -11.75 -8.49 -2.05
C ALA A 122 -12.88 -8.17 -1.03
N LEU A 123 -13.86 -9.08 -0.90
CA LEU A 123 -15.03 -8.87 -0.06
C LEU A 123 -14.70 -8.89 1.44
N ASP A 124 -13.66 -9.63 1.81
CA ASP A 124 -13.11 -9.75 3.16
C ASP A 124 -12.22 -8.58 3.56
N GLU A 125 -11.90 -7.69 2.61
CA GLU A 125 -11.01 -6.57 2.86
C GLU A 125 -11.64 -5.54 3.81
N ILE A 126 -10.82 -5.01 4.71
CA ILE A 126 -11.27 -4.05 5.73
C ILE A 126 -11.36 -2.64 5.14
N VAL A 127 -12.52 -1.99 5.27
CA VAL A 127 -12.77 -0.66 4.69
C VAL A 127 -11.82 0.40 5.27
N GLY A 128 -11.41 0.26 6.53
CA GLY A 128 -10.39 1.11 7.16
C GLY A 128 -9.03 1.03 6.47
N ASN A 129 -8.60 -0.16 6.04
CA ASN A 129 -7.36 -0.34 5.29
C ASN A 129 -7.46 0.31 3.91
N LEU A 130 -8.58 0.09 3.21
CA LEU A 130 -8.85 0.71 1.91
C LEU A 130 -8.84 2.24 2.01
N HIS A 131 -9.46 2.81 3.04
CA HIS A 131 -9.45 4.25 3.25
C HIS A 131 -8.05 4.77 3.56
N ARG A 132 -7.28 4.08 4.40
CA ARG A 132 -5.90 4.49 4.73
C ARG A 132 -5.00 4.54 3.50
N CYS A 133 -5.11 3.55 2.60
CA CYS A 133 -4.24 3.42 1.44
C CYS A 133 -4.73 4.19 0.21
N PHE A 134 -6.05 4.34 0.03
CA PHE A 134 -6.66 4.82 -1.22
C PHE A 134 -7.60 6.01 -1.04
N LYS A 135 -7.54 6.72 0.09
CA LYS A 135 -8.31 7.96 0.26
C LYS A 135 -7.89 9.05 -0.73
N ASP A 136 -8.88 9.81 -1.16
CA ASP A 136 -8.69 11.03 -1.95
C ASP A 136 -8.17 12.20 -1.07
N SER A 137 -7.80 13.30 -1.70
CA SER A 137 -7.39 14.58 -1.07
C SER A 137 -8.45 15.13 -0.10
N LYS A 138 -9.70 14.68 -0.22
CA LYS A 138 -10.82 15.05 0.66
C LYS A 138 -11.04 14.08 1.83
N ASP A 139 -10.10 13.17 2.09
CA ASP A 139 -10.22 12.11 3.10
C ASP A 139 -11.45 11.19 2.85
N GLN A 140 -11.79 10.93 1.58
CA GLN A 140 -12.90 10.07 1.17
C GLN A 140 -12.39 8.85 0.39
N LEU A 141 -12.95 7.68 0.63
CA LEU A 141 -12.71 6.49 -0.20
C LEU A 141 -13.70 6.52 -1.37
N ILE A 142 -13.20 6.66 -2.60
CA ILE A 142 -14.06 6.67 -3.78
C ILE A 142 -14.33 5.24 -4.21
N VAL A 143 -15.60 4.86 -4.22
CA VAL A 143 -16.08 3.56 -4.66
C VAL A 143 -16.97 3.76 -5.88
N THR A 144 -16.42 3.39 -7.02
CA THR A 144 -17.12 3.40 -8.30
C THR A 144 -17.91 2.10 -8.43
N TYR A 145 -19.15 2.17 -8.93
CA TYR A 145 -19.96 0.98 -9.18
C TYR A 145 -20.57 0.96 -10.58
N SER A 146 -20.72 -0.24 -11.13
CA SER A 146 -21.32 -0.50 -12.44
C SER A 146 -22.10 -1.83 -12.44
N MET A 147 -23.12 -1.92 -13.29
CA MET A 147 -23.86 -3.18 -13.52
C MET A 147 -23.11 -4.12 -14.49
N THR A 148 -22.31 -3.55 -15.38
CA THR A 148 -21.44 -4.28 -16.30
C THR A 148 -19.99 -4.16 -15.86
N PRO A 149 -19.15 -5.17 -16.10
CA PRO A 149 -17.71 -5.05 -15.86
C PRO A 149 -17.17 -3.92 -16.75
N ALA A 150 -16.53 -2.93 -16.14
CA ALA A 150 -16.08 -1.71 -16.82
C ALA A 150 -14.55 -1.61 -16.92
N PHE A 151 -13.84 -2.30 -16.03
CA PHE A 151 -12.38 -2.34 -15.98
C PHE A 151 -11.95 -3.79 -15.77
N GLY A 152 -11.12 -4.29 -16.68
CA GLY A 152 -10.57 -5.65 -16.75
C GLY A 152 -9.30 -5.63 -17.58
#